data_AF-A0A0Q5EBD6-F1
#
_entry.id   AF-A0A0Q5EBD6-F1
#
_cell.length_a   1.000
_cell.length_b   1.000
_cell.length_c   1.000
_cell.angle_alpha   90.00
_cell.angle_beta   90.00
_cell.angle_gamma   90.00
#
_symmetry.space_group_name_H-M   'P 1'
#
loop_
_entity.id
_entity.type
_entity.pdbx_description
1 polymer ?
#
loop_
_entity_poly.entity_id
_entity_poly.type
_entity_poly.pdbx_seq_one_letter_code
_entity_poly.pdbx_strand_id
1 'polypeptide(L)' 'MNAGIIPNAPRGLSVSSEARKIMADWLRRTRLPRPRPDTRLMLIERYPRGLFSEAELQALVTIIEE' A
#
# COMPACT_ATOMS: atom_id res chain seq x y z
N MET A 1 -15.97 -33.28 36.13
CA MET A 1 -14.74 -32.99 35.38
C MET A 1 -15.12 -32.12 34.20
N ASN A 2 -14.85 -30.82 34.24
CA ASN A 2 -15.12 -29.91 33.12
C ASN A 2 -13.80 -29.64 32.39
N ALA A 3 -13.62 -30.26 31.22
CA ALA A 3 -12.50 -29.98 30.34
C ALA A 3 -12.68 -28.57 29.76
N GLY A 4 -11.93 -27.60 30.30
CA GLY A 4 -11.87 -26.25 29.77
C GLY A 4 -11.29 -26.27 28.36
N ILE A 5 -12.10 -25.81 27.41
CA ILE A 5 -11.70 -25.50 26.04
C ILE A 5 -10.54 -24.51 26.11
N ILE A 6 -9.34 -24.90 25.64
CA ILE A 6 -8.24 -23.97 25.42
C ILE A 6 -8.55 -23.24 24.09
N PRO A 7 -8.89 -21.95 24.09
CA PRO A 7 -9.01 -21.24 22.82
C PRO A 7 -7.60 -21.16 22.22
N ASN A 8 -7.43 -21.76 21.04
CA ASN A 8 -6.29 -21.52 20.16
C ASN A 8 -6.32 -20.04 19.74
N ALA A 9 -5.88 -19.16 20.63
CA ALA A 9 -5.46 -17.83 20.24
C ALA A 9 -4.25 -18.03 19.31
N PRO A 10 -4.23 -17.47 18.09
CA PRO A 10 -3.00 -17.42 17.32
C PRO A 10 -2.00 -16.69 18.20
N ARG A 11 -1.00 -17.40 18.72
CA ARG A 11 0.08 -16.80 19.49
C ARG A 11 0.67 -15.71 18.59
N GLY A 12 0.30 -14.47 18.87
CA GLY A 12 0.78 -13.31 18.13
C GLY A 12 2.29 -13.43 18.07
N LEU A 13 2.85 -13.29 16.86
CA LEU A 13 4.29 -13.35 16.63
C LEU A 13 4.96 -12.34 17.57
N SER A 14 5.39 -12.81 18.75
CA SER A 14 6.09 -11.99 19.74
C SER A 14 7.52 -11.82 19.27
N VAL A 15 7.67 -11.00 18.24
CA VAL A 15 8.95 -10.60 17.67
C VAL A 15 9.54 -9.53 18.59
N SER A 16 10.82 -9.63 18.91
CA SER A 16 11.52 -8.60 19.69
C SER A 16 11.45 -7.25 18.97
N SER A 17 11.51 -6.15 19.73
CA SER A 17 11.57 -4.81 19.14
C SER A 17 12.73 -4.66 18.14
N GLU A 18 13.84 -5.32 18.45
CA GLU A 18 15.04 -5.31 17.62
C GLU A 18 14.86 -6.05 16.28
N ALA A 19 14.23 -7.22 16.31
CA ALA A 19 13.94 -7.96 15.09
C ALA A 19 12.95 -7.19 14.17
N ARG A 20 12.02 -6.41 14.74
CA ARG A 20 11.17 -5.51 13.94
C ARG A 20 11.98 -4.38 13.27
N LYS A 21 12.94 -3.78 13.96
CA LYS A 21 13.81 -2.73 13.40
C LYS A 21 14.66 -3.27 12.26
N ILE A 22 15.31 -4.42 12.47
CA ILE A 22 16.13 -5.08 11.44
C ILE A 22 15.28 -5.40 10.20
N MET A 23 14.08 -5.94 10.39
CA MET A 23 13.16 -6.20 9.27
C MET A 23 12.69 -4.92 8.57
N ALA A 24 12.39 -3.85 9.32
CA ALA A 24 12.01 -2.57 8.73
C ALA A 24 13.13 -1.97 7.89
N ASP A 25 14.38 -2.04 8.38
CA ASP A 25 15.55 -1.56 7.66
C ASP A 25 15.85 -2.41 6.43
N TRP A 26 15.72 -3.73 6.54
CA TRP A 26 15.82 -4.63 5.39
C TRP A 26 14.76 -4.29 4.34
N LEU A 27 13.49 -4.16 4.73
CA LEU A 27 12.40 -3.78 3.82
C LEU A 27 12.63 -2.41 3.18
N ARG A 28 13.20 -1.44 3.89
CA ARG A 28 13.55 -0.13 3.30
C ARG A 28 14.64 -0.25 2.25
N ARG A 29 15.65 -1.10 2.49
CA ARG A 29 16.78 -1.33 1.57
C ARG A 29 16.40 -2.20 0.37
N THR A 30 15.47 -3.15 0.54
CA THR A 30 15.06 -4.11 -0.50
C THR A 30 13.77 -3.72 -1.20
N ARG A 31 13.10 -2.65 -0.77
CA ARG A 31 11.97 -2.08 -1.50
C ARG A 31 12.45 -1.66 -2.88
N LEU A 32 12.09 -2.47 -3.87
CA LEU A 32 12.10 -2.04 -5.26
C LEU A 32 11.27 -0.77 -5.35
N PRO A 33 11.78 0.30 -5.99
CA PRO A 33 10.95 1.46 -6.29
C PRO A 33 9.74 0.95 -7.05
N ARG A 34 8.57 1.04 -6.42
CA ARG A 34 7.33 0.67 -7.09
C ARG A 34 7.22 1.62 -8.27
N PRO A 35 7.11 1.12 -9.52
CA PRO A 35 6.91 2.01 -10.65
C PRO A 35 5.69 2.87 -10.32
N ARG A 36 5.84 4.20 -10.47
CA ARG A 36 4.69 5.09 -10.33
C ARG A 36 3.63 4.57 -11.30
N PRO A 37 2.41 4.29 -10.84
CA PRO A 37 1.34 3.91 -11.75
C PRO A 37 1.16 5.04 -12.76
N ASP A 38 0.84 4.70 -14.00
CA ASP A 38 0.53 5.68 -15.03
C ASP A 38 -0.58 6.60 -14.50
N THR A 39 -0.23 7.86 -14.27
CA THR A 39 -1.07 8.86 -13.63
C THR A 39 -2.38 9.02 -14.39
N ARG A 40 -2.29 8.96 -15.73
CA ARG A 40 -3.44 9.10 -16.61
C ARG A 40 -4.39 7.90 -16.48
N LEU A 41 -3.85 6.69 -16.47
CA LEU A 41 -4.66 5.48 -16.25
C LEU A 41 -5.30 5.49 -14.87
N MET A 42 -4.57 5.91 -13.84
CA MET A 42 -5.10 6.05 -12.48
C MET A 42 -6.30 7.02 -12.45
N LEU A 43 -6.23 8.16 -13.13
CA LEU A 43 -7.33 9.13 -13.19
C LEU A 43 -8.56 8.57 -13.91
N ILE A 44 -8.36 7.86 -15.02
CA ILE A 44 -9.46 7.27 -15.81
C ILE A 44 -10.14 6.12 -15.05
N GLU A 45 -9.38 5.31 -14.31
CA GLU A 45 -9.94 4.20 -13.53
C GLU A 45 -10.65 4.68 -12.25
N ARG A 46 -10.17 5.78 -11.66
CA ARG A 46 -10.68 6.26 -10.37
C ARG A 46 -11.92 7.15 -10.49
N TYR A 47 -12.10 7.82 -11.62
CA TYR A 47 -13.16 8.81 -11.80
C TYR A 47 -14.14 8.43 -12.92
N PRO A 48 -15.42 8.83 -12.81
CA PRO A 48 -16.41 8.56 -13.84
C PRO A 48 -16.01 9.17 -15.19
N ARG A 49 -16.40 8.48 -16.28
CA ARG A 49 -16.22 9.00 -17.64
C ARG A 49 -16.97 10.32 -17.80
N GLY A 50 -16.31 11.30 -18.40
CA GLY A 50 -16.87 12.64 -18.64
C GLY A 50 -16.75 13.62 -17.47
N LEU A 51 -16.15 13.22 -16.34
CA LEU A 51 -15.84 14.16 -15.25
C LEU A 51 -14.81 15.21 -15.68
N PHE A 52 -13.83 14.78 -16.48
CA PHE A 52 -12.77 15.63 -17.00
C PHE A 52 -12.79 15.62 -18.52
N SER A 53 -12.57 16.79 -19.11
CA SER A 53 -12.18 16.90 -20.51
C SER A 53 -10.74 16.40 -20.71
N GLU A 54 -10.40 16.14 -21.98
CA GLU A 54 -9.05 15.68 -22.33
C GLU A 54 -7.96 16.70 -21.95
N ALA A 55 -8.28 18.00 -22.06
CA ALA A 55 -7.38 19.09 -21.67
C ALA A 55 -7.18 19.15 -20.15
N GLU A 56 -8.25 18.98 -19.36
CA GLU A 56 -8.18 18.96 -17.90
C GLU A 56 -7.41 17.73 -17.39
N LEU A 57 -7.63 16.56 -18.00
CA LEU A 57 -6.84 15.36 -17.70
C LEU A 57 -5.35 15.59 -17.92
N GLN A 58 -4.98 16.19 -19.05
CA GLN A 58 -3.58 16.46 -19.35
C GLN A 58 -2.97 17.46 -18.36
N ALA A 59 -3.71 18.53 -17.99
CA ALA A 59 -3.26 19.47 -16.98
C ALA A 59 -3.05 18.81 -15.62
N LEU A 60 -3.97 17.93 -15.20
CA LEU A 60 -3.86 17.19 -13.94
C LEU A 60 -2.68 16.21 -13.94
N VAL A 61 -2.44 15.50 -15.05
CA VAL A 61 -1.28 14.62 -15.19
C VAL A 61 0.01 15.43 -15.03
N THR A 62 0.12 16.57 -15.72
CA THR A 62 1.30 17.45 -15.62
C THR A 62 1.55 17.90 -14.18
N ILE A 63 0.52 18.31 -13.44
CA ILE A 63 0.65 18.75 -12.04
C ILE A 63 1.09 17.61 -11.10
N ILE A 64 0.65 16.38 -11.37
CA ILE A 64 0.96 15.22 -10.52
C ILE A 64 2.36 14.64 -10.82
N GLU A 65 2.83 14.82 -12.05
CA GLU A 65 4.14 14.31 -12.49
C GLU A 65 5.30 15.32 -12.30
N GLU A 66 4.99 16.60 -12.11
CA GLU A 66 5.91 17.66 -11.67
C GLU A 66 6.40 17.44 -10.23
#